data_AF-A0A5C0B2L1-F1
#
_entry.id   AF-A0A5C0B2L1-F1
#
_cell.length_a   1.000
_cell.length_b   1.000
_cell.length_c   1.000
_cell.angle_alpha   90.00
_cell.angle_beta   90.00
_cell.angle_gamma   90.00
#
_symmetry.space_group_name_H-M   'P 1'
#
loop_
_entity.id
_entity.type
_entity.pdbx_description
1 polymer ?
#
loop_
_entity_poly.entity_id
_entity_poly.type
_entity_poly.pdbx_seq_one_letter_code
_entity_poly.pdbx_strand_id
1 'polypeptide(L)'
;MIQLTIKIILSGTLAAIALPATAATVDELILACEKLKRAEDRANCFKEAIRSTAAPAAEAKTQSQKAVAVTAAEDVVKALRRLGSAVSVGITLRDYSQLLVTESAVIDEALRSVPDGKFKGSALKSRQAFIDAREIWSQSIQEDYLSVFRIVAEPILKRYAIEYVVYDLRLNKPSDIPKSSFLSPIWNAAQEAAAEADSEIASIMVPPAAPKPAATVSAPVKAETQQPERKNPWQRQPTAEDQLAVKTLRKIDDAADTKLGLIEYSKLISADVVAIDRALRDMPDDEFRNHIVIARQAYIDARNVWHMSEQQQYLSLFVEAARPQLQRYSVSIAELNAAGTRDMTRIPKHLFLFPIWREARLRIDDAERLLTSAGANAAPKAEATSPGKH
;
A
#
# COMPACT_ATOMS: atom_id res chain seq x y z
N MET A 1 -20.58 41.19 1.57
CA MET A 1 -20.39 42.08 0.41
C MET A 1 -18.97 42.60 0.44
N ILE A 2 -18.12 42.18 -0.50
CA ILE A 2 -16.75 42.68 -0.63
C ILE A 2 -16.79 43.73 -1.76
N GLN A 3 -16.57 45.01 -1.45
CA GLN A 3 -16.37 46.03 -2.49
C GLN A 3 -14.90 45.97 -2.95
N LEU A 4 -14.69 45.70 -4.24
CA LEU A 4 -13.36 45.76 -4.85
C LEU A 4 -13.09 47.22 -5.26
N THR A 5 -12.23 47.93 -4.52
CA THR A 5 -11.85 49.30 -4.85
C THR A 5 -10.50 49.30 -5.57
N ILE A 6 -10.50 49.48 -6.90
CA ILE A 6 -9.26 49.63 -7.67
C ILE A 6 -8.83 51.10 -7.62
N LYS A 7 -7.71 51.39 -6.93
CA LYS A 7 -7.09 52.72 -6.90
C LYS A 7 -6.09 52.86 -8.05
N ILE A 8 -6.48 53.55 -9.12
CA ILE A 8 -5.56 53.92 -10.20
C ILE A 8 -4.97 55.30 -9.86
N ILE A 9 -3.65 55.36 -9.65
CA ILE A 9 -2.93 56.62 -9.43
C ILE A 9 -2.57 57.20 -10.79
N LEU A 10 -3.51 57.94 -11.40
CA LEU A 10 -3.19 58.85 -12.50
C LEU A 10 -2.74 60.17 -11.88
N SER A 11 -1.50 60.54 -12.18
CA SER A 11 -0.87 61.84 -11.93
C SER A 11 -1.86 63.00 -11.84
N GLY A 12 -2.26 63.36 -10.60
CA GLY A 12 -2.95 64.61 -10.28
C GLY A 12 -4.40 64.52 -9.78
N THR A 13 -5.16 63.46 -10.06
CA THR A 13 -6.57 63.36 -9.63
C THR A 13 -6.98 61.91 -9.36
N LEU A 14 -7.25 61.61 -8.09
CA LEU A 14 -7.79 60.33 -7.63
C LEU A 14 -9.27 60.20 -8.04
N ALA A 15 -9.54 59.67 -9.23
CA ALA A 15 -10.87 59.19 -9.59
C ALA A 15 -10.99 57.71 -9.21
N ALA A 16 -11.70 57.43 -8.11
CA ALA A 16 -12.06 56.06 -7.75
C ALA A 16 -13.23 55.61 -8.65
N ILE A 17 -12.96 54.72 -9.61
CA ILE A 17 -14.02 54.07 -10.39
C ILE A 17 -14.56 52.93 -9.51
N ALA A 18 -15.72 53.17 -8.89
CA ALA A 18 -16.45 52.13 -8.19
C ALA A 18 -17.19 51.27 -9.22
N LEU A 19 -16.66 50.08 -9.52
CA LEU A 19 -17.39 49.09 -10.31
C LEU A 19 -18.41 48.38 -9.40
N PRO A 20 -19.68 48.23 -9.84
CA PRO A 20 -20.68 47.49 -9.07
C PRO A 20 -20.27 46.02 -8.96
N ALA A 21 -20.31 45.47 -7.74
CA ALA A 21 -19.86 44.12 -7.41
C ALA A 21 -20.83 43.00 -7.84
N THR A 22 -21.64 43.23 -8.86
CA THR A 22 -22.39 42.16 -9.53
C THR A 22 -21.41 41.42 -10.43
N ALA A 23 -21.37 40.08 -10.31
CA ALA A 23 -20.38 39.20 -10.95
C ALA A 23 -20.20 39.50 -12.45
N ALA A 24 -19.26 40.40 -12.75
CA ALA A 24 -18.84 40.62 -14.11
C ALA A 24 -18.18 39.33 -14.58
N THR A 25 -18.64 38.78 -15.70
CA THR A 25 -18.02 37.59 -16.28
C THR A 25 -16.56 37.89 -16.62
N VAL A 26 -15.72 36.86 -16.70
CA VAL A 26 -14.30 37.03 -17.09
C VAL A 26 -14.20 37.85 -18.39
N ASP A 27 -15.14 37.65 -19.31
CA ASP A 27 -15.26 38.37 -20.57
C ASP A 27 -15.55 39.87 -20.38
N GLU A 28 -16.42 40.24 -19.43
CA GLU A 28 -16.71 41.65 -19.11
C GLU A 28 -15.51 42.37 -18.47
N LEU A 29 -14.74 41.67 -17.64
CA LEU A 29 -13.50 42.18 -17.06
C LEU A 29 -12.40 42.34 -18.12
N ILE A 30 -12.27 41.39 -19.05
CA ILE A 30 -11.35 41.47 -20.19
C ILE A 30 -11.72 42.67 -21.07
N LEU A 31 -13.00 42.82 -21.44
CA LEU A 31 -13.50 43.95 -22.22
C LEU A 31 -13.33 45.31 -21.51
N ALA A 32 -13.42 45.34 -20.18
CA ALA A 32 -13.17 46.54 -19.40
C ALA A 32 -11.67 46.90 -19.38
N CYS A 33 -10.78 45.91 -19.25
CA CYS A 33 -9.34 46.11 -19.30
C CYS A 33 -8.88 46.61 -20.68
N GLU A 34 -9.46 46.13 -21.78
CA GLU A 34 -9.12 46.58 -23.15
C GLU A 34 -9.38 48.08 -23.39
N LYS A 35 -10.36 48.67 -22.69
CA LYS A 35 -10.73 50.09 -22.82
C LYS A 35 -9.70 51.07 -22.21
N LEU A 36 -8.72 50.58 -21.45
CA LEU A 36 -7.67 51.43 -20.86
C LEU A 36 -6.68 51.90 -21.94
N LYS A 37 -6.39 53.20 -21.99
CA LYS A 37 -5.54 53.80 -23.05
C LYS A 37 -4.05 53.44 -22.91
N ARG A 38 -3.52 53.33 -21.69
CA ARG A 38 -2.10 53.03 -21.44
C ARG A 38 -1.85 51.53 -21.37
N ALA A 39 -0.78 51.07 -22.02
CA ALA A 39 -0.44 49.65 -22.07
C ALA A 39 -0.11 49.04 -20.70
N GLU A 40 0.53 49.81 -19.82
CA GLU A 40 0.91 49.38 -18.47
C GLU A 40 -0.30 49.18 -17.56
N ASP A 41 -1.28 50.08 -17.65
CA ASP A 41 -2.56 49.97 -16.92
C ASP A 41 -3.37 48.76 -17.40
N ARG A 42 -3.37 48.47 -18.72
CA ARG A 42 -3.98 47.24 -19.27
C ARG A 42 -3.32 45.99 -18.68
N ALA A 43 -2.00 45.92 -18.70
CA ALA A 43 -1.25 44.76 -18.20
C ALA A 43 -1.52 44.51 -16.71
N ASN A 44 -1.59 45.57 -15.91
CA ASN A 44 -1.91 45.48 -14.48
C ASN A 44 -3.38 45.06 -14.26
N CYS A 45 -4.32 45.61 -15.04
CA CYS A 45 -5.73 45.22 -15.01
C CYS A 45 -5.92 43.73 -15.33
N PHE A 46 -5.26 43.21 -16.37
CA PHE A 46 -5.31 41.78 -16.71
C PHE A 46 -4.73 40.89 -15.62
N LYS A 47 -3.60 41.27 -15.01
CA LYS A 47 -3.04 40.53 -13.87
C LYS A 47 -4.00 40.48 -12.69
N GLU A 48 -4.64 41.60 -12.35
CA GLU A 48 -5.60 41.70 -11.26
C GLU A 48 -6.88 40.89 -11.55
N ALA A 49 -7.38 40.93 -12.79
CA ALA A 49 -8.54 40.17 -13.24
C ALA A 49 -8.28 38.65 -13.25
N ILE A 50 -7.09 38.22 -13.71
CA ILE A 50 -6.68 36.82 -13.61
C ILE A 50 -6.55 36.40 -12.14
N ARG A 51 -6.01 37.26 -11.28
CA ARG A 51 -5.86 36.96 -9.85
C ARG A 51 -7.23 36.88 -9.13
N SER A 52 -8.16 37.76 -9.47
CA SER A 52 -9.50 37.78 -8.85
C SER A 52 -10.39 36.63 -9.32
N THR A 53 -10.15 36.08 -10.51
CA THR A 53 -10.87 34.92 -11.05
C THR A 53 -10.22 33.58 -10.67
N ALA A 54 -8.88 33.53 -10.56
CA ALA A 54 -8.16 32.32 -10.17
C ALA A 54 -8.31 31.97 -8.68
N ALA A 55 -8.39 32.97 -7.79
CA ALA A 55 -8.55 32.75 -6.35
C ALA A 55 -9.83 31.98 -5.98
N PRO A 56 -11.05 32.39 -6.39
CA PRO A 56 -12.27 31.66 -6.06
C PRO A 56 -12.36 30.28 -6.74
N ALA A 57 -11.77 30.13 -7.95
CA ALA A 57 -11.72 28.84 -8.63
C ALA A 57 -10.77 27.85 -7.93
N ALA A 58 -9.65 28.32 -7.38
CA ALA A 58 -8.76 27.51 -6.56
C ALA A 58 -9.42 27.11 -5.23
N GLU A 59 -10.07 28.05 -4.56
CA GLU A 59 -10.82 27.80 -3.33
C GLU A 59 -11.95 26.76 -3.54
N ALA A 60 -12.71 26.88 -4.64
CA ALA A 60 -13.77 25.92 -4.98
C ALA A 60 -13.24 24.50 -5.23
N LYS A 61 -12.09 24.36 -5.92
CA LYS A 61 -11.43 23.05 -6.12
C LYS A 61 -10.95 22.46 -4.80
N THR A 62 -10.34 23.26 -3.94
CA THR A 62 -9.90 22.81 -2.61
C THR A 62 -11.07 22.40 -1.73
N GLN A 63 -12.18 23.14 -1.77
CA GLN A 63 -13.38 22.81 -1.00
C GLN A 63 -14.05 21.53 -1.50
N SER A 64 -14.10 21.32 -2.82
CA SER A 64 -14.60 20.07 -3.42
C SER A 64 -13.74 18.86 -3.05
N GLN A 65 -12.41 18.97 -3.17
CA GLN A 65 -11.48 17.91 -2.76
C GLN A 65 -11.60 17.58 -1.26
N LYS A 66 -11.78 18.60 -0.42
CA LYS A 66 -12.00 18.41 1.01
C LYS A 66 -13.31 17.68 1.31
N ALA A 67 -14.40 18.02 0.62
CA ALA A 67 -15.67 17.32 0.79
C ALA A 67 -15.54 15.83 0.44
N VAL A 68 -14.86 15.52 -0.67
CA VAL A 68 -14.57 14.13 -1.08
C VAL A 68 -13.73 13.40 -0.03
N ALA A 69 -12.68 14.04 0.49
CA ALA A 69 -11.83 13.45 1.53
C ALA A 69 -12.59 13.17 2.83
N VAL A 70 -13.51 14.06 3.24
CA VAL A 70 -14.35 13.85 4.43
C VAL A 70 -15.30 12.66 4.22
N THR A 71 -16.00 12.60 3.08
CA THR A 71 -16.89 11.46 2.79
C THR A 71 -16.13 10.14 2.75
N ALA A 72 -14.93 10.13 2.16
CA ALA A 72 -14.08 8.95 2.13
C ALA A 72 -13.64 8.54 3.54
N ALA A 73 -13.26 9.49 4.40
CA ALA A 73 -12.90 9.22 5.79
C ALA A 73 -14.07 8.62 6.59
N GLU A 74 -15.29 9.11 6.40
CA GLU A 74 -16.49 8.54 7.02
C GLU A 74 -16.74 7.08 6.59
N ASP A 75 -16.54 6.77 5.31
CA ASP A 75 -16.75 5.43 4.78
C ASP A 75 -15.72 4.43 5.33
N VAL A 76 -14.46 4.85 5.50
CA VAL A 76 -13.43 4.07 6.20
C VAL A 76 -13.88 3.75 7.63
N VAL A 77 -14.33 4.76 8.39
CA VAL A 77 -14.74 4.54 9.79
C VAL A 77 -15.99 3.67 9.89
N LYS A 78 -16.96 3.81 8.97
CA LYS A 78 -18.13 2.92 8.91
C LYS A 78 -17.70 1.47 8.65
N ALA A 79 -16.78 1.23 7.72
CA ALA A 79 -16.24 -0.10 7.42
C ALA A 79 -15.53 -0.71 8.64
N LEU A 80 -14.65 0.05 9.30
CA LEU A 80 -13.95 -0.38 10.52
C LEU A 80 -14.93 -0.68 11.67
N ARG A 81 -15.98 0.13 11.86
CA ARG A 81 -17.03 -0.13 12.86
C ARG A 81 -17.77 -1.43 12.57
N ARG A 82 -18.10 -1.73 11.31
CA ARG A 82 -18.75 -3.00 10.94
C ARG A 82 -17.87 -4.20 11.29
N LEU A 83 -16.56 -4.11 11.02
CA LEU A 83 -15.60 -5.16 11.43
C LEU A 83 -15.58 -5.32 12.97
N GLY A 84 -15.54 -4.23 13.72
CA GLY A 84 -15.58 -4.26 15.19
C GLY A 84 -16.89 -4.83 15.76
N SER A 85 -18.04 -4.45 15.19
CA SER A 85 -19.35 -4.97 15.59
C SER A 85 -19.48 -6.47 15.31
N ALA A 86 -18.97 -6.93 14.16
CA ALA A 86 -19.02 -8.34 13.78
C ALA A 86 -18.27 -9.23 14.78
N VAL A 87 -17.09 -8.78 15.23
CA VAL A 87 -16.32 -9.46 16.28
C VAL A 87 -17.11 -9.55 17.59
N SER A 88 -17.78 -8.47 17.99
CA SER A 88 -18.55 -8.40 19.24
C SER A 88 -19.77 -9.33 19.26
N VAL A 89 -20.33 -9.62 18.09
CA VAL A 89 -21.50 -10.51 17.92
C VAL A 89 -21.11 -12.00 17.88
N GLY A 90 -19.82 -12.32 17.76
CA GLY A 90 -19.35 -13.71 17.78
C GLY A 90 -19.65 -14.46 16.48
N ILE A 91 -19.25 -13.91 15.34
CA ILE A 91 -19.41 -14.55 14.02
C ILE A 91 -18.44 -15.72 13.79
N THR A 92 -18.64 -16.50 12.72
CA THR A 92 -17.72 -17.58 12.35
C THR A 92 -16.49 -17.06 11.60
N LEU A 93 -15.39 -17.85 11.54
CA LEU A 93 -14.19 -17.48 10.77
C LEU A 93 -14.49 -17.26 9.28
N ARG A 94 -15.43 -18.04 8.72
CA ARG A 94 -15.82 -17.92 7.30
C ARG A 94 -16.48 -16.57 7.06
N ASP A 95 -17.47 -16.23 7.87
CA ASP A 95 -18.20 -14.96 7.75
C ASP A 95 -17.26 -13.78 8.01
N TYR A 96 -16.35 -13.93 8.98
CA TYR A 96 -15.36 -12.92 9.31
C TYR A 96 -14.39 -12.68 8.15
N SER A 97 -13.91 -13.75 7.52
CA SER A 97 -13.01 -13.65 6.36
C SER A 97 -13.69 -12.97 5.17
N GLN A 98 -14.95 -13.30 4.91
CA GLN A 98 -15.72 -12.67 3.82
C GLN A 98 -15.94 -11.18 4.09
N LEU A 99 -16.38 -10.84 5.30
CA LEU A 99 -16.59 -9.44 5.71
C LEU A 99 -15.29 -8.64 5.62
N LEU A 100 -14.18 -9.21 6.10
CA LEU A 100 -12.87 -8.55 6.06
C LEU A 100 -12.41 -8.22 4.64
N VAL A 101 -12.64 -9.12 3.68
CA VAL A 101 -12.31 -8.88 2.25
C VAL A 101 -13.15 -7.72 1.71
N THR A 102 -14.46 -7.75 1.93
CA THR A 102 -15.38 -6.71 1.46
C THR A 102 -15.05 -5.34 2.06
N GLU A 103 -14.93 -5.26 3.38
CA GLU A 103 -14.69 -3.99 4.06
C GLU A 103 -13.26 -3.48 3.83
N SER A 104 -12.27 -4.36 3.64
CA SER A 104 -10.91 -3.95 3.24
C SER A 104 -10.88 -3.25 1.88
N ALA A 105 -11.67 -3.74 0.91
CA ALA A 105 -11.74 -3.11 -0.40
C ALA A 105 -12.35 -1.69 -0.32
N VAL A 106 -13.38 -1.52 0.53
CA VAL A 106 -13.97 -0.20 0.81
C VAL A 106 -12.96 0.73 1.45
N ILE A 107 -12.21 0.24 2.46
CA ILE A 107 -11.17 1.02 3.14
C ILE A 107 -10.08 1.44 2.16
N ASP A 108 -9.56 0.51 1.35
CA ASP A 108 -8.45 0.79 0.43
C ASP A 108 -8.85 1.80 -0.65
N GLU A 109 -10.07 1.69 -1.20
CA GLU A 109 -10.57 2.65 -2.18
C GLU A 109 -10.76 4.04 -1.58
N ALA A 110 -11.41 4.13 -0.41
CA ALA A 110 -11.66 5.40 0.25
C ALA A 110 -10.35 6.10 0.66
N LEU A 111 -9.36 5.36 1.18
CA LEU A 111 -8.06 5.91 1.58
C LEU A 111 -7.22 6.50 0.43
N ARG A 112 -7.57 6.25 -0.84
CA ARG A 112 -6.95 6.92 -1.99
C ARG A 112 -7.31 8.40 -2.08
N SER A 113 -8.49 8.76 -1.60
CA SER A 113 -8.99 10.15 -1.61
C SER A 113 -8.67 10.91 -0.32
N VAL A 114 -8.11 10.22 0.68
CA VAL A 114 -7.75 10.81 1.96
C VAL A 114 -6.28 11.21 1.95
N PRO A 115 -5.94 12.47 2.27
CA PRO A 115 -4.55 12.92 2.35
C PRO A 115 -3.79 12.15 3.44
N ASP A 116 -2.47 12.03 3.27
CA ASP A 116 -1.63 11.40 4.27
C ASP A 116 -1.66 12.20 5.59
N GLY A 117 -1.76 11.48 6.71
CA GLY A 117 -1.92 12.09 8.03
C GLY A 117 -2.25 11.05 9.09
N LYS A 118 -2.57 11.52 10.31
CA LYS A 118 -2.88 10.67 11.46
C LYS A 118 -4.07 9.75 11.21
N PHE A 119 -5.16 10.30 10.64
CA PHE A 119 -6.34 9.53 10.26
C PHE A 119 -5.98 8.28 9.44
N LYS A 120 -5.25 8.47 8.33
CA LYS A 120 -4.87 7.39 7.41
C LYS A 120 -3.95 6.37 8.09
N GLY A 121 -3.02 6.84 8.93
CA GLY A 121 -2.16 5.97 9.73
C GLY A 121 -2.94 5.07 10.69
N SER A 122 -3.85 5.64 11.49
CA SER A 122 -4.66 4.88 12.44
C SER A 122 -5.65 3.94 11.73
N ALA A 123 -6.25 4.36 10.61
CA ALA A 123 -7.11 3.49 9.80
C ALA A 123 -6.38 2.27 9.24
N LEU A 124 -5.17 2.45 8.68
CA LEU A 124 -4.35 1.34 8.19
C LEU A 124 -3.91 0.40 9.32
N LYS A 125 -3.55 0.96 10.49
CA LYS A 125 -3.21 0.17 11.68
C LYS A 125 -4.40 -0.69 12.14
N SER A 126 -5.60 -0.12 12.17
CA SER A 126 -6.83 -0.84 12.53
C SER A 126 -7.13 -1.97 11.55
N ARG A 127 -7.07 -1.69 10.24
CA ARG A 127 -7.27 -2.69 9.19
C ARG A 127 -6.25 -3.83 9.32
N GLN A 128 -4.97 -3.52 9.49
CA GLN A 128 -3.93 -4.54 9.63
C GLN A 128 -4.18 -5.44 10.83
N ALA A 129 -4.63 -4.90 11.95
CA ALA A 129 -4.97 -5.70 13.13
C ALA A 129 -6.14 -6.67 12.88
N PHE A 130 -7.17 -6.27 12.13
CA PHE A 130 -8.21 -7.22 11.71
C PHE A 130 -7.67 -8.32 10.76
N ILE A 131 -6.73 -7.99 9.86
CA ILE A 131 -6.06 -8.99 9.01
C ILE A 131 -5.26 -9.98 9.85
N ASP A 132 -4.45 -9.47 10.78
CA ASP A 132 -3.65 -10.29 11.68
C ASP A 132 -4.53 -11.23 12.54
N ALA A 133 -5.68 -10.73 13.03
CA ALA A 133 -6.62 -11.53 13.78
C ALA A 133 -7.22 -12.67 12.93
N ARG A 134 -7.55 -12.41 11.67
CA ARG A 134 -8.04 -13.43 10.73
C ARG A 134 -6.99 -14.49 10.47
N GLU A 135 -5.74 -14.08 10.28
CA GLU A 135 -4.62 -14.98 10.04
C GLU A 135 -4.37 -15.89 11.25
N ILE A 136 -4.24 -15.32 12.45
CA ILE A 136 -4.06 -16.10 13.68
C ILE A 136 -5.23 -17.04 13.94
N TRP A 137 -6.47 -16.58 13.73
CA TRP A 137 -7.64 -17.44 13.91
C TRP A 137 -7.62 -18.60 12.91
N SER A 138 -7.30 -18.35 11.65
CA SER A 138 -7.15 -19.41 10.64
C SER A 138 -6.06 -20.42 11.03
N GLN A 139 -4.88 -19.94 11.45
CA GLN A 139 -3.78 -20.80 11.89
C GLN A 139 -4.17 -21.65 13.11
N SER A 140 -4.91 -21.09 14.06
CA SER A 140 -5.37 -21.84 15.25
C SER A 140 -6.32 -23.00 14.93
N ILE A 141 -6.96 -22.99 13.75
CA ILE A 141 -7.81 -24.08 13.28
C ILE A 141 -7.03 -25.07 12.42
N GLN A 142 -6.05 -24.58 11.64
CA GLN A 142 -5.33 -25.39 10.67
C GLN A 142 -4.23 -26.24 11.30
N GLU A 143 -3.59 -25.75 12.35
CA GLU A 143 -2.47 -26.44 12.97
C GLU A 143 -2.95 -27.44 14.02
N ASP A 144 -2.55 -28.70 13.87
CA ASP A 144 -2.88 -29.76 14.83
C ASP A 144 -2.02 -29.69 16.10
N TYR A 145 -0.90 -28.97 16.04
CA TYR A 145 0.09 -28.92 17.12
C TYR A 145 0.36 -27.49 17.57
N LEU A 146 0.27 -27.25 18.87
CA LEU A 146 0.52 -25.94 19.45
C LEU A 146 1.93 -25.39 19.18
N SER A 147 2.93 -26.27 19.15
CA SER A 147 4.30 -25.88 18.82
C SER A 147 4.44 -25.29 17.43
N VAL A 148 3.69 -25.83 16.47
CA VAL A 148 3.71 -25.37 15.08
C VAL A 148 2.98 -24.04 14.96
N PHE A 149 1.75 -23.97 15.49
CA PHE A 149 0.99 -22.73 15.55
C PHE A 149 1.83 -21.59 16.11
N ARG A 150 2.55 -21.82 17.21
CA ARG A 150 3.40 -20.80 17.83
C ARG A 150 4.48 -20.28 16.88
N ILE A 151 5.17 -21.16 16.14
CA ILE A 151 6.24 -20.76 15.23
C ILE A 151 5.67 -19.88 14.12
N VAL A 152 4.55 -20.30 13.53
CA VAL A 152 3.91 -19.59 12.40
C VAL A 152 3.29 -18.27 12.88
N ALA A 153 2.63 -18.27 14.04
CA ALA A 153 1.96 -17.09 14.60
C ALA A 153 2.91 -16.13 15.34
N GLU A 154 4.17 -16.51 15.59
CA GLU A 154 5.11 -15.75 16.42
C GLU A 154 5.24 -14.26 16.02
N PRO A 155 5.35 -13.91 14.72
CA PRO A 155 5.48 -12.51 14.32
C PRO A 155 4.28 -11.66 14.73
N ILE A 156 3.07 -12.23 14.66
CA ILE A 156 1.83 -11.55 15.01
C ILE A 156 1.71 -11.49 16.54
N LEU A 157 1.93 -12.61 17.24
CA LEU A 157 1.84 -12.66 18.71
C LEU A 157 2.79 -11.64 19.37
N LYS A 158 4.03 -11.53 18.86
CA LYS A 158 5.00 -10.52 19.34
C LYS A 158 4.54 -9.08 19.09
N ARG A 159 3.92 -8.80 17.94
CA ARG A 159 3.43 -7.45 17.57
C ARG A 159 2.41 -6.92 18.58
N TYR A 160 1.58 -7.79 19.13
CA TYR A 160 0.53 -7.44 20.10
C TYR A 160 0.90 -7.76 21.54
N ALA A 161 2.18 -8.05 21.81
CA ALA A 161 2.67 -8.42 23.15
C ALA A 161 1.84 -9.52 23.82
N ILE A 162 1.38 -10.51 23.03
CA ILE A 162 0.56 -11.61 23.54
C ILE A 162 1.50 -12.63 24.18
N GLU A 163 1.56 -12.62 25.51
CA GLU A 163 2.28 -13.63 26.27
C GLU A 163 1.57 -14.98 26.19
N TYR A 164 2.32 -15.99 25.80
CA TYR A 164 1.82 -17.36 25.72
C TYR A 164 2.19 -18.09 27.01
N VAL A 165 1.19 -18.39 27.84
CA VAL A 165 1.37 -19.29 28.99
C VAL A 165 1.59 -20.70 28.43
N VAL A 166 2.76 -21.26 28.71
CA VAL A 166 3.16 -22.59 28.24
C VAL A 166 2.36 -23.64 29.01
N TYR A 167 1.15 -23.94 28.53
CA TYR A 167 0.49 -25.20 28.87
C TYR A 167 1.18 -26.33 28.09
N ASP A 168 1.31 -27.50 28.72
CA ASP A 168 2.08 -28.65 28.24
C ASP A 168 1.97 -28.85 26.71
N LEU A 169 3.05 -28.49 26.00
CA LEU A 169 3.12 -28.40 24.53
C LEU A 169 2.89 -29.73 23.81
N ARG A 170 2.77 -30.83 24.57
CA ARG A 170 2.75 -32.21 24.06
C ARG A 170 1.36 -32.74 23.74
N LEU A 171 0.29 -32.18 24.33
CA LEU A 171 -1.05 -32.79 24.26
C LEU A 171 -2.18 -31.85 23.82
N ASN A 172 -1.94 -30.54 23.74
CA ASN A 172 -2.99 -29.57 23.43
C ASN A 172 -2.93 -29.14 21.96
N LYS A 173 -4.08 -29.21 21.30
CA LYS A 173 -4.29 -28.55 20.02
C LYS A 173 -4.38 -27.03 20.25
N PRO A 174 -3.99 -26.19 19.27
CA PRO A 174 -4.26 -24.74 19.36
C PRO A 174 -5.74 -24.42 19.55
N SER A 175 -6.64 -25.29 19.06
CA SER A 175 -8.10 -25.18 19.28
C SER A 175 -8.51 -25.27 20.75
N ASP A 176 -7.68 -25.87 21.61
CA ASP A 176 -7.98 -26.06 23.03
C ASP A 176 -7.66 -24.79 23.84
N ILE A 177 -6.96 -23.83 23.23
CA ILE A 177 -6.67 -22.54 23.84
C ILE A 177 -7.88 -21.64 23.66
N PRO A 178 -8.39 -21.01 24.74
CA PRO A 178 -9.46 -20.04 24.63
C PRO A 178 -9.08 -18.98 23.60
N LYS A 179 -9.85 -18.88 22.50
CA LYS A 179 -9.58 -17.93 21.41
C LYS A 179 -9.41 -16.49 21.90
N SER A 180 -10.13 -16.12 22.97
CA SER A 180 -10.02 -14.82 23.62
C SER A 180 -8.60 -14.51 24.12
N SER A 181 -7.80 -15.51 24.50
CA SER A 181 -6.44 -15.29 25.00
C SER A 181 -5.49 -14.66 23.96
N PHE A 182 -5.74 -14.89 22.68
CA PHE A 182 -4.91 -14.36 21.60
C PHE A 182 -5.67 -13.45 20.62
N LEU A 183 -6.98 -13.62 20.42
CA LEU A 183 -7.75 -12.74 19.53
C LEU A 183 -8.16 -11.43 20.22
N SER A 184 -8.49 -11.44 21.51
CA SER A 184 -8.96 -10.23 22.20
C SER A 184 -7.92 -9.10 22.19
N PRO A 185 -6.62 -9.33 22.46
CA PRO A 185 -5.62 -8.26 22.38
C PRO A 185 -5.52 -7.63 20.98
N ILE A 186 -5.62 -8.45 19.92
CA ILE A 186 -5.54 -8.00 18.53
C ILE A 186 -6.79 -7.19 18.17
N TRP A 187 -7.97 -7.69 18.53
CA TRP A 187 -9.23 -6.98 18.30
C TRP A 187 -9.32 -5.68 19.09
N ASN A 188 -8.82 -5.63 20.32
CA ASN A 188 -8.76 -4.40 21.09
C ASN A 188 -7.85 -3.38 20.41
N ALA A 189 -6.65 -3.79 19.97
CA ALA A 189 -5.75 -2.91 19.21
C ALA A 189 -6.39 -2.41 17.91
N ALA A 190 -7.17 -3.25 17.22
CA ALA A 190 -7.92 -2.86 16.02
C ALA A 190 -8.99 -1.80 16.34
N GLN A 191 -9.76 -2.00 17.42
CA GLN A 191 -10.83 -1.09 17.84
C GLN A 191 -10.29 0.24 18.37
N GLU A 192 -9.20 0.21 19.15
CA GLU A 192 -8.50 1.42 19.61
C GLU A 192 -8.03 2.26 18.43
N ALA A 193 -7.35 1.65 17.45
CA ALA A 193 -6.90 2.34 16.25
C ALA A 193 -8.09 2.85 15.39
N ALA A 194 -9.23 2.15 15.36
CA ALA A 194 -10.44 2.63 14.70
C ALA A 194 -11.03 3.85 15.42
N ALA A 195 -11.04 3.86 16.75
CA ALA A 195 -11.50 4.99 17.55
C ALA A 195 -10.57 6.21 17.40
N GLU A 196 -9.25 6.00 17.33
CA GLU A 196 -8.29 7.04 16.98
C GLU A 196 -8.61 7.65 15.61
N ALA A 197 -8.81 6.81 14.58
CA ALA A 197 -9.17 7.28 13.24
C ALA A 197 -10.47 8.09 13.24
N ASP A 198 -11.50 7.62 13.94
CA ASP A 198 -12.78 8.35 14.10
C ASP A 198 -12.60 9.72 14.76
N SER A 199 -11.79 9.80 15.82
CA SER A 199 -11.49 11.08 16.49
C SER A 199 -10.74 12.07 15.59
N GLU A 200 -9.96 11.57 14.63
CA GLU A 200 -9.21 12.37 13.66
C GLU A 200 -10.04 12.82 12.45
N ILE A 201 -11.29 12.35 12.27
CA ILE A 201 -12.16 12.89 11.21
C ILE A 201 -12.35 14.40 11.39
N ALA A 202 -12.50 14.86 12.64
CA ALA A 202 -12.64 16.28 12.94
C ALA A 202 -11.43 17.09 12.47
N SER A 203 -10.21 16.53 12.50
CA SER A 203 -9.00 17.23 12.05
C SER A 203 -8.96 17.40 10.53
N ILE A 204 -9.61 16.51 9.76
CA ILE A 204 -9.83 16.68 8.32
C ILE A 204 -10.85 17.80 8.04
N MET A 205 -11.84 17.99 8.92
CA MET A 205 -12.87 19.02 8.76
C MET A 205 -12.37 20.44 9.08
N VAL A 206 -11.33 20.59 9.91
CA VAL A 206 -10.77 21.91 10.23
C VAL A 206 -10.00 22.46 9.01
N PRO A 207 -10.30 23.68 8.51
CA PRO A 207 -9.49 24.31 7.47
C PRO A 207 -8.04 24.39 7.98
N PRO A 208 -7.02 24.01 7.17
CA PRO A 208 -5.65 24.28 7.56
C PRO A 208 -5.58 25.77 7.91
N ALA A 209 -5.14 26.08 9.13
CA ALA A 209 -5.00 27.46 9.58
C ALA A 209 -4.26 28.22 8.48
N ALA A 210 -4.85 29.34 8.03
CA ALA A 210 -4.32 30.11 6.91
C ALA A 210 -2.80 30.18 7.03
N PRO A 211 -2.03 29.74 6.02
CA PRO A 211 -0.59 29.63 6.14
C PRO A 211 -0.08 30.96 6.65
N LYS A 212 0.52 30.94 7.86
CA LYS A 212 1.14 32.13 8.45
C LYS A 212 2.01 32.71 7.34
N PRO A 213 1.81 33.99 6.94
CA PRO A 213 2.51 34.56 5.81
C PRO A 213 3.99 34.28 6.02
N ALA A 214 4.55 33.45 5.13
CA ALA A 214 5.91 33.00 5.27
C ALA A 214 6.77 34.25 5.37
N ALA A 215 7.46 34.42 6.51
CA ALA A 215 8.46 35.46 6.64
C ALA A 215 9.37 35.32 5.42
N THR A 216 9.46 36.38 4.64
CA THR A 216 10.34 36.47 3.46
C THR A 216 11.77 36.30 3.93
N VAL A 217 12.22 35.06 4.10
CA VAL A 217 13.62 34.75 4.36
C VAL A 217 14.28 34.78 2.99
N SER A 218 14.79 35.95 2.65
CA SER A 218 15.76 36.15 1.58
C SER A 218 17.06 35.44 1.97
N ALA A 219 17.09 34.11 1.84
CA ALA A 219 18.32 33.35 1.93
C ALA A 219 19.07 33.48 0.60
N PRO A 220 20.36 33.88 0.60
CA PRO A 220 21.18 33.90 -0.60
C PRO A 220 21.35 32.46 -1.12
N VAL A 221 20.90 32.24 -2.36
CA VAL A 221 21.11 31.02 -3.12
C VAL A 221 22.63 30.83 -3.30
N LYS A 222 23.23 29.99 -2.45
CA LYS A 222 24.57 29.45 -2.72
C LYS A 222 24.46 28.55 -3.93
N ALA A 223 25.30 28.80 -4.93
CA ALA A 223 25.43 28.02 -6.14
C ALA A 223 25.69 26.55 -5.78
N GLU A 224 24.63 25.75 -5.85
CA GLU A 224 24.67 24.31 -5.68
C GLU A 224 25.35 23.74 -6.92
N THR A 225 26.52 23.16 -6.70
CA THR A 225 27.31 22.52 -7.74
C THR A 225 26.47 21.41 -8.33
N GLN A 226 26.06 21.57 -9.60
CA GLN A 226 25.31 20.57 -10.35
C GLN A 226 26.11 19.27 -10.36
N GLN A 227 25.77 18.35 -9.45
CA GLN A 227 26.14 16.96 -9.59
C GLN A 227 25.47 16.48 -10.89
N PRO A 228 26.21 15.85 -11.81
CA PRO A 228 25.65 15.37 -13.05
C PRO A 228 24.47 14.45 -12.71
N GLU A 229 23.29 14.84 -13.21
CA GLU A 229 22.04 14.12 -13.06
C GLU A 229 22.28 12.68 -13.54
N ARG A 230 22.57 11.77 -12.60
CA ARG A 230 22.64 10.35 -12.87
C ARG A 230 21.23 9.96 -13.27
N LYS A 231 20.99 9.85 -14.58
CA LYS A 231 19.75 9.29 -15.13
C LYS A 231 19.42 8.05 -14.31
N ASN A 232 18.36 8.13 -13.53
CA ASN A 232 17.96 7.05 -12.65
C ASN A 232 17.67 5.84 -13.55
N PRO A 233 18.41 4.73 -13.46
CA PRO A 233 18.28 3.62 -14.40
C PRO A 233 16.87 3.01 -14.45
N TRP A 234 16.00 3.34 -13.48
CA TRP A 234 14.62 2.88 -13.34
C TRP A 234 13.58 3.66 -14.16
N GLN A 235 13.98 4.53 -15.10
CA GLN A 235 13.03 5.30 -15.92
C GLN A 235 12.48 4.53 -17.14
N ARG A 236 12.70 3.22 -17.27
CA ARG A 236 12.07 2.46 -18.36
C ARG A 236 10.58 2.29 -18.10
N GLN A 237 9.77 2.52 -19.14
CA GLN A 237 8.34 2.20 -19.05
C GLN A 237 8.18 0.68 -18.91
N PRO A 238 7.28 0.21 -18.03
CA PRO A 238 6.93 -1.21 -17.93
C PRO A 238 6.55 -1.79 -19.29
N THR A 239 7.17 -2.89 -19.69
CA THR A 239 6.79 -3.60 -20.92
C THR A 239 5.67 -4.61 -20.65
N ALA A 240 5.09 -5.18 -21.73
CA ALA A 240 4.09 -6.24 -21.59
C ALA A 240 4.69 -7.50 -20.96
N GLU A 241 5.97 -7.79 -21.24
CA GLU A 241 6.74 -8.90 -20.70
C GLU A 241 6.96 -8.74 -19.19
N ASP A 242 7.25 -7.52 -18.73
CA ASP A 242 7.39 -7.21 -17.29
C ASP A 242 6.10 -7.53 -16.53
N GLN A 243 4.96 -7.06 -17.05
CA GLN A 243 3.65 -7.32 -16.46
C GLN A 243 3.27 -8.81 -16.52
N LEU A 244 3.60 -9.50 -17.63
CA LEU A 244 3.34 -10.92 -17.79
C LEU A 244 4.13 -11.76 -16.78
N ALA A 245 5.40 -11.44 -16.53
CA ALA A 245 6.23 -12.17 -15.57
C ALA A 245 5.68 -12.06 -14.15
N VAL A 246 5.37 -10.83 -13.71
CA VAL A 246 4.77 -10.58 -12.38
C VAL A 246 3.42 -11.26 -12.23
N LYS A 247 2.53 -11.12 -13.22
CA LYS A 247 1.21 -11.76 -13.20
C LYS A 247 1.31 -13.28 -13.12
N THR A 248 2.25 -13.87 -13.87
CA THR A 248 2.49 -15.32 -13.85
C THR A 248 3.03 -15.77 -12.48
N LEU A 249 3.95 -15.02 -11.87
CA LEU A 249 4.46 -15.32 -10.53
C LEU A 249 3.38 -15.19 -9.45
N ARG A 250 2.49 -14.19 -9.54
CA ARG A 250 1.32 -14.05 -8.65
C ARG A 250 0.36 -15.23 -8.76
N LYS A 251 0.11 -15.71 -9.99
CA LYS A 251 -0.70 -16.92 -10.20
C LYS A 251 -0.08 -18.15 -9.52
N ILE A 252 1.25 -18.27 -9.52
CA ILE A 252 1.96 -19.34 -8.79
C ILE A 252 1.84 -19.13 -7.27
N ASP A 253 1.96 -17.90 -6.79
CA ASP A 253 1.84 -17.53 -5.37
C ASP A 253 0.45 -17.87 -4.81
N ASP A 254 -0.60 -17.42 -5.50
CA ASP A 254 -1.99 -17.71 -5.16
C ASP A 254 -2.23 -19.24 -5.10
N ALA A 255 -1.63 -19.97 -6.04
CA ALA A 255 -1.73 -21.42 -6.09
C ALA A 255 -0.97 -22.11 -4.94
N ALA A 256 0.15 -21.56 -4.49
CA ALA A 256 0.89 -22.06 -3.33
C ALA A 256 0.09 -21.90 -2.02
N ASP A 257 -0.72 -20.84 -1.93
CA ASP A 257 -1.63 -20.61 -0.80
C ASP A 257 -2.88 -21.50 -0.85
N THR A 258 -3.27 -21.98 -2.04
CA THR A 258 -4.34 -22.97 -2.18
C THR A 258 -3.85 -24.38 -1.83
N LYS A 259 -4.76 -25.23 -1.33
CA LYS A 259 -4.48 -26.63 -0.97
C LYS A 259 -4.21 -27.55 -2.19
N LEU A 260 -3.40 -27.12 -3.15
CA LEU A 260 -3.00 -27.95 -4.28
C LEU A 260 -2.18 -29.15 -3.83
N GLY A 261 -2.32 -30.27 -4.52
CA GLY A 261 -1.40 -31.39 -4.39
C GLY A 261 -0.07 -31.10 -5.10
N LEU A 262 0.95 -31.92 -4.82
CA LEU A 262 2.27 -31.80 -5.45
C LEU A 262 2.18 -31.90 -6.99
N ILE A 263 1.29 -32.73 -7.51
CA ILE A 263 1.15 -32.97 -8.96
C ILE A 263 0.61 -31.71 -9.63
N GLU A 264 -0.46 -31.12 -9.08
CA GLU A 264 -1.05 -29.88 -9.59
C GLU A 264 -0.05 -28.73 -9.48
N TYR A 265 0.61 -28.60 -8.34
CA TYR A 265 1.64 -27.58 -8.14
C TYR A 265 2.80 -27.75 -9.14
N SER A 266 3.30 -28.98 -9.33
CA SER A 266 4.39 -29.25 -10.27
C SER A 266 4.02 -28.96 -11.73
N LYS A 267 2.78 -29.26 -12.13
CA LYS A 267 2.25 -28.92 -13.46
C LYS A 267 2.19 -27.41 -13.66
N LEU A 268 1.69 -26.69 -12.65
CA LEU A 268 1.61 -25.23 -12.68
C LEU A 268 3.00 -24.61 -12.84
N ILE A 269 3.94 -24.96 -11.97
CA ILE A 269 5.33 -24.48 -12.04
C ILE A 269 5.94 -24.76 -13.41
N SER A 270 5.77 -25.97 -13.93
CA SER A 270 6.40 -26.34 -15.22
C SER A 270 5.85 -25.55 -16.40
N ALA A 271 4.54 -25.27 -16.44
CA ALA A 271 3.94 -24.47 -17.50
C ALA A 271 4.29 -22.97 -17.36
N ASP A 272 4.18 -22.44 -16.15
CA ASP A 272 4.29 -21.01 -15.89
C ASP A 272 5.76 -20.53 -15.87
N VAL A 273 6.72 -21.39 -15.47
CA VAL A 273 8.16 -21.07 -15.57
C VAL A 273 8.60 -20.86 -17.01
N VAL A 274 8.05 -21.60 -17.98
CA VAL A 274 8.37 -21.40 -19.41
C VAL A 274 7.92 -20.03 -19.89
N ALA A 275 6.77 -19.54 -19.41
CA ALA A 275 6.29 -18.19 -19.72
C ALA A 275 7.21 -17.12 -19.12
N ILE A 276 7.65 -17.31 -17.86
CA ILE A 276 8.60 -16.41 -17.19
C ILE A 276 9.96 -16.41 -17.91
N ASP A 277 10.47 -17.58 -18.32
CA ASP A 277 11.74 -17.71 -19.06
C ASP A 277 11.69 -17.07 -20.45
N ARG A 278 10.51 -17.02 -21.06
CA ARG A 278 10.31 -16.26 -22.28
C ARG A 278 10.37 -14.77 -22.00
N ALA A 279 9.68 -14.28 -20.97
CA ALA A 279 9.69 -12.88 -20.60
C ALA A 279 11.09 -12.38 -20.18
N LEU A 280 11.84 -13.19 -19.41
CA LEU A 280 13.17 -12.88 -18.91
C LEU A 280 14.27 -12.76 -19.98
N ARG A 281 14.04 -13.27 -21.20
CA ARG A 281 15.01 -13.23 -22.31
C ARG A 281 15.21 -11.82 -22.85
N ASP A 282 14.13 -11.05 -22.90
CA ASP A 282 14.11 -9.72 -23.49
C ASP A 282 14.20 -8.61 -22.41
N MET A 283 14.20 -9.00 -21.12
CA MET A 283 14.37 -8.07 -20.01
C MET A 283 15.83 -7.61 -19.87
N PRO A 284 16.07 -6.31 -19.64
CA PRO A 284 17.40 -5.80 -19.32
C PRO A 284 17.89 -6.36 -17.98
N ASP A 285 19.21 -6.43 -17.81
CA ASP A 285 19.82 -6.92 -16.57
C ASP A 285 19.79 -5.85 -15.48
N ASP A 286 18.63 -5.70 -14.87
CA ASP A 286 18.31 -4.69 -13.87
C ASP A 286 17.78 -5.33 -12.56
N GLU A 287 17.49 -4.51 -11.56
CA GLU A 287 17.02 -4.95 -10.24
C GLU A 287 15.65 -5.62 -10.35
N PHE A 288 14.77 -5.11 -11.22
CA PHE A 288 13.48 -5.73 -11.49
C PHE A 288 13.66 -7.17 -12.02
N ARG A 289 14.50 -7.37 -13.05
CA ARG A 289 14.81 -8.71 -13.57
C ARG A 289 15.39 -9.61 -12.47
N ASN A 290 16.28 -9.08 -11.64
CA ASN A 290 16.87 -9.84 -10.54
C ASN A 290 15.79 -10.34 -9.55
N HIS A 291 14.83 -9.49 -9.16
CA HIS A 291 13.71 -9.90 -8.31
C HIS A 291 12.87 -11.02 -8.95
N ILE A 292 12.55 -10.92 -10.24
CA ILE A 292 11.81 -11.97 -10.98
C ILE A 292 12.59 -13.28 -11.02
N VAL A 293 13.91 -13.24 -11.27
CA VAL A 293 14.79 -14.43 -11.30
C VAL A 293 14.82 -15.12 -9.93
N ILE A 294 14.96 -14.36 -8.85
CA ILE A 294 14.99 -14.90 -7.48
C ILE A 294 13.64 -15.52 -7.12
N ALA A 295 12.53 -14.82 -7.39
CA ALA A 295 11.17 -15.32 -7.11
C ALA A 295 10.89 -16.63 -7.87
N ARG A 296 11.23 -16.67 -9.16
CA ARG A 296 11.13 -17.87 -9.99
C ARG A 296 11.95 -19.03 -9.42
N GLN A 297 13.21 -18.78 -9.06
CA GLN A 297 14.08 -19.82 -8.53
C GLN A 297 13.56 -20.37 -7.19
N ALA A 298 13.01 -19.52 -6.34
CA ALA A 298 12.38 -19.94 -5.09
C ALA A 298 11.22 -20.91 -5.33
N TYR A 299 10.34 -20.67 -6.30
CA TYR A 299 9.27 -21.63 -6.60
C TYR A 299 9.78 -22.95 -7.20
N ILE A 300 10.83 -22.92 -8.02
CA ILE A 300 11.48 -24.13 -8.52
C ILE A 300 12.06 -24.94 -7.36
N ASP A 301 12.75 -24.26 -6.43
CA ASP A 301 13.34 -24.87 -5.25
C ASP A 301 12.25 -25.43 -4.33
N ALA A 302 11.16 -24.71 -4.09
CA ALA A 302 10.02 -25.17 -3.31
C ALA A 302 9.42 -26.45 -3.90
N ARG A 303 9.21 -26.51 -5.22
CA ARG A 303 8.75 -27.71 -5.92
C ARG A 303 9.71 -28.88 -5.71
N ASN A 304 11.01 -28.64 -5.87
CA ASN A 304 12.03 -29.69 -5.75
C ASN A 304 12.11 -30.22 -4.31
N VAL A 305 12.11 -29.34 -3.32
CA VAL A 305 12.10 -29.70 -1.90
C VAL A 305 10.83 -30.48 -1.56
N TRP A 306 9.67 -30.04 -2.04
CA TRP A 306 8.43 -30.80 -1.85
C TRP A 306 8.53 -32.20 -2.49
N HIS A 307 9.01 -32.30 -3.71
CA HIS A 307 9.20 -33.60 -4.37
C HIS A 307 10.12 -34.53 -3.57
N MET A 308 11.25 -34.01 -3.06
CA MET A 308 12.15 -34.76 -2.18
C MET A 308 11.46 -35.23 -0.90
N SER A 309 10.61 -34.39 -0.30
CA SER A 309 9.86 -34.74 0.92
C SER A 309 8.84 -35.86 0.71
N GLU A 310 8.32 -36.02 -0.51
CA GLU A 310 7.38 -37.11 -0.84
C GLU A 310 8.13 -38.41 -1.25
N GLN A 311 9.35 -38.29 -1.79
CA GLN A 311 10.17 -39.46 -2.18
C GLN A 311 10.90 -40.10 -1.01
N GLN A 312 11.39 -39.31 -0.06
CA GLN A 312 12.21 -39.79 1.04
C GLN A 312 11.33 -40.23 2.20
N GLN A 313 11.34 -41.53 2.50
CA GLN A 313 10.63 -42.10 3.64
C GLN A 313 11.23 -41.66 4.99
N TYR A 314 12.51 -41.26 4.99
CA TYR A 314 13.24 -40.90 6.19
C TYR A 314 13.61 -39.41 6.18
N LEU A 315 13.35 -38.76 7.31
CA LEU A 315 13.66 -37.37 7.58
C LEU A 315 15.11 -36.99 7.25
N SER A 316 16.07 -37.78 7.72
CA SER A 316 17.49 -37.51 7.58
C SER A 316 17.90 -37.45 6.12
N LEU A 317 17.39 -38.38 5.30
CA LEU A 317 17.65 -38.42 3.86
C LEU A 317 17.01 -37.23 3.13
N PHE A 318 15.79 -36.83 3.52
CA PHE A 318 15.16 -35.62 3.00
C PHE A 318 15.99 -34.37 3.31
N VAL A 319 16.34 -34.16 4.59
CA VAL A 319 17.07 -32.97 5.04
C VAL A 319 18.44 -32.90 4.37
N GLU A 320 19.11 -34.04 4.21
CA GLU A 320 20.40 -34.10 3.52
C GLU A 320 20.27 -33.77 2.02
N ALA A 321 19.28 -34.35 1.33
CA ALA A 321 19.03 -34.10 -0.09
C ALA A 321 18.59 -32.66 -0.37
N ALA A 322 17.77 -32.07 0.51
CA ALA A 322 17.24 -30.71 0.38
C ALA A 322 18.14 -29.64 0.99
N ARG A 323 19.26 -30.01 1.64
CA ARG A 323 20.14 -29.10 2.39
C ARG A 323 20.52 -27.84 1.61
N PRO A 324 20.95 -27.90 0.32
CA PRO A 324 21.36 -26.70 -0.41
C PRO A 324 20.22 -25.68 -0.55
N GLN A 325 19.00 -26.15 -0.82
CA GLN A 325 17.81 -25.30 -0.95
C GLN A 325 17.40 -24.77 0.42
N LEU A 326 17.33 -25.63 1.45
CA LEU A 326 16.96 -25.23 2.81
C LEU A 326 17.89 -24.14 3.36
N GLN A 327 19.20 -24.28 3.15
CA GLN A 327 20.18 -23.26 3.57
C GLN A 327 20.03 -21.94 2.82
N ARG A 328 19.73 -21.97 1.51
CA ARG A 328 19.51 -20.77 0.70
C ARG A 328 18.41 -19.87 1.25
N TYR A 329 17.35 -20.47 1.81
CA TYR A 329 16.19 -19.76 2.35
C TYR A 329 16.21 -19.69 3.90
N SER A 330 17.38 -19.89 4.51
CA SER A 330 17.56 -19.82 5.96
C SER A 330 16.60 -20.72 6.77
N VAL A 331 16.23 -21.88 6.22
CA VAL A 331 15.41 -22.86 6.92
C VAL A 331 16.27 -23.56 7.97
N SER A 332 15.82 -23.52 9.23
CA SER A 332 16.55 -24.11 10.35
C SER A 332 16.54 -25.64 10.28
N ILE A 333 17.65 -26.24 9.85
CA ILE A 333 17.84 -27.69 9.83
C ILE A 333 17.71 -28.29 11.24
N ALA A 334 18.17 -27.56 12.26
CA ALA A 334 18.03 -27.99 13.65
C ALA A 334 16.56 -28.11 14.06
N GLU A 335 15.71 -27.17 13.65
CA GLU A 335 14.26 -27.22 13.89
C GLU A 335 13.60 -28.34 13.11
N LEU A 336 13.98 -28.57 11.84
CA LEU A 336 13.48 -29.70 11.06
C LEU A 336 13.84 -31.05 11.69
N ASN A 337 15.06 -31.19 12.19
CA ASN A 337 15.51 -32.40 12.90
C ASN A 337 14.82 -32.56 14.26
N ALA A 338 14.60 -31.46 14.99
CA ALA A 338 13.85 -31.48 16.25
C ALA A 338 12.37 -31.82 16.05
N ALA A 339 11.80 -31.45 14.89
CA ALA A 339 10.44 -31.81 14.51
C ALA A 339 10.31 -33.29 14.13
N GLY A 340 11.24 -33.83 13.35
CA GLY A 340 11.15 -35.22 12.89
C GLY A 340 11.74 -36.28 13.84
N THR A 341 12.44 -35.90 14.90
CA THR A 341 12.85 -36.82 16.00
C THR A 341 11.67 -37.20 16.91
N ARG A 342 10.50 -36.57 16.75
CA ARG A 342 9.28 -36.78 17.55
C ARG A 342 8.25 -37.68 16.86
N ASP A 343 8.66 -38.88 16.44
CA ASP A 343 7.79 -39.93 15.85
C ASP A 343 7.06 -39.57 14.54
N MET A 344 7.37 -38.41 13.94
CA MET A 344 6.78 -38.03 12.66
C MET A 344 7.60 -38.64 11.51
N THR A 345 7.03 -39.64 10.85
CA THR A 345 7.55 -40.16 9.57
C THR A 345 7.54 -39.12 8.44
N ARG A 346 6.88 -37.97 8.64
CA ARG A 346 6.79 -36.88 7.67
C ARG A 346 6.89 -35.51 8.34
N ILE A 347 7.76 -34.63 7.84
CA ILE A 347 7.79 -33.23 8.26
C ILE A 347 6.53 -32.53 7.72
N PRO A 348 5.83 -31.74 8.53
CA PRO A 348 4.83 -30.81 8.04
C PRO A 348 5.40 -29.89 6.93
N LYS A 349 4.73 -29.87 5.77
CA LYS A 349 5.20 -29.18 4.56
C LYS A 349 5.51 -27.70 4.78
N HIS A 350 4.67 -27.02 5.58
CA HIS A 350 4.83 -25.60 5.83
C HIS A 350 6.17 -25.26 6.50
N LEU A 351 6.78 -26.17 7.29
CA LEU A 351 8.04 -25.87 8.00
C LEU A 351 9.21 -25.62 7.04
N PHE A 352 9.18 -26.21 5.85
CA PHE A 352 10.24 -26.04 4.87
C PHE A 352 9.80 -25.31 3.60
N LEU A 353 8.51 -25.35 3.23
CA LEU A 353 8.02 -24.61 2.06
C LEU A 353 7.71 -23.15 2.35
N PHE A 354 7.20 -22.83 3.55
CA PHE A 354 6.80 -21.46 3.87
C PHE A 354 7.94 -20.45 3.79
N PRO A 355 9.17 -20.70 4.30
CA PRO A 355 10.27 -19.77 4.15
C PRO A 355 10.65 -19.52 2.68
N ILE A 356 10.57 -20.56 1.85
CA ILE A 356 10.88 -20.48 0.41
C ILE A 356 9.82 -19.65 -0.32
N TRP A 357 8.53 -19.94 -0.06
CA TRP A 357 7.42 -19.17 -0.62
C TRP A 357 7.40 -17.72 -0.15
N ARG A 358 7.72 -17.47 1.11
CA ARG A 358 7.83 -16.11 1.67
C ARG A 358 8.90 -15.30 0.95
N GLU A 359 10.07 -15.88 0.70
CA GLU A 359 11.12 -15.21 -0.08
C GLU A 359 10.62 -14.92 -1.51
N ALA A 360 9.94 -15.87 -2.15
CA ALA A 360 9.37 -15.65 -3.48
C ALA A 360 8.39 -14.46 -3.49
N ARG A 361 7.45 -14.42 -2.53
CA ARG A 361 6.45 -13.36 -2.39
C ARG A 361 7.08 -11.99 -2.15
N LEU A 362 8.05 -11.90 -1.25
CA LEU A 362 8.79 -10.66 -1.00
C LEU A 362 9.39 -10.09 -2.29
N ARG A 363 9.99 -10.96 -3.12
CA ARG A 363 10.58 -10.53 -4.40
C ARG A 363 9.54 -10.12 -5.44
N ILE A 364 8.37 -10.75 -5.45
CA ILE A 364 7.25 -10.32 -6.30
C ILE A 364 6.77 -8.93 -5.87
N ASP A 365 6.60 -8.70 -4.56
CA ASP A 365 6.17 -7.42 -4.01
C ASP A 365 7.16 -6.30 -4.38
N ASP A 366 8.46 -6.56 -4.28
CA ASP A 366 9.51 -5.61 -4.68
C ASP A 366 9.47 -5.31 -6.18
N ALA A 367 9.28 -6.34 -7.02
CA ALA A 367 9.14 -6.17 -8.47
C ALA A 367 7.91 -5.32 -8.84
N GLU A 368 6.77 -5.53 -8.18
CA GLU A 368 5.55 -4.73 -8.38
C GLU A 368 5.72 -3.27 -7.97
N ARG A 369 6.44 -3.01 -6.88
CA ARG A 369 6.77 -1.65 -6.45
C ARG A 369 7.60 -0.93 -7.52
N LEU A 370 8.59 -1.61 -8.08
CA LEU A 370 9.41 -1.06 -9.17
C LEU A 370 8.54 -0.71 -10.39
N LEU A 371 7.62 -1.59 -10.82
CA LEU A 371 6.70 -1.30 -11.92
C LEU A 371 5.79 -0.10 -11.64
N THR A 372 5.24 -0.02 -10.43
CA THR A 372 4.32 1.06 -10.04
C THR A 372 5.05 2.40 -9.99
N SER A 373 6.28 2.41 -9.46
CA SER A 373 7.11 3.61 -9.39
C SER A 373 7.50 4.13 -10.78
N ALA A 374 7.75 3.24 -11.74
CA ALA A 374 8.03 3.61 -13.13
C ALA A 374 6.80 4.23 -13.81
N GLY A 375 5.61 3.67 -13.57
CA GLY A 375 4.34 4.20 -14.11
C GLY A 375 3.99 5.59 -13.55
N ALA A 376 4.21 5.82 -12.26
CA ALA A 376 3.95 7.12 -11.63
C ALA A 376 4.83 8.24 -12.21
N ASN A 377 6.10 7.94 -12.54
CA ASN A 377 7.03 8.89 -13.15
C ASN A 377 6.75 9.13 -14.64
N ALA A 378 6.05 8.22 -15.31
CA ALA A 378 5.67 8.32 -16.72
C ALA A 378 4.35 9.08 -16.94
N ALA A 379 3.65 9.51 -15.87
CA ALA A 379 2.51 10.40 -16.00
C ALA A 379 2.93 11.63 -16.82
N PRO A 380 2.24 11.94 -17.93
CA PRO A 380 2.65 13.02 -18.81
C PRO A 380 2.76 14.28 -17.96
N LYS A 381 3.97 14.83 -17.85
CA LYS A 381 4.13 16.23 -17.47
C LYS A 381 3.23 16.97 -18.45
N ALA A 382 2.06 17.40 -17.97
CA ALA A 382 1.11 18.15 -18.77
C ALA A 382 1.93 19.19 -19.50
N GLU A 383 2.03 19.04 -20.81
CA GLU A 383 2.74 19.97 -21.67
C GLU A 383 2.16 21.33 -21.32
N ALA A 384 2.95 22.14 -20.61
CA ALA A 384 2.63 23.52 -20.38
C ALA A 384 2.66 24.13 -21.77
N THR A 385 1.49 24.15 -22.41
CA THR A 385 1.25 24.80 -23.68
C THR A 385 1.72 26.23 -23.50
N SER A 386 2.89 26.50 -24.06
CA SER A 386 3.45 27.84 -24.14
C SER A 386 2.37 28.71 -24.78
N PRO A 387 1.89 29.78 -24.14
CA PRO A 387 0.96 30.69 -24.78
C PRO A 387 1.63 31.22 -26.05
N GLY A 388 0.95 31.01 -27.18
CA GLY A 388 1.42 31.41 -28.48
C GLY A 388 1.78 32.89 -28.50
N LYS A 389 2.96 33.20 -29.05
CA LYS A 389 3.27 34.56 -29.47
C LYS A 389 2.40 34.86 -30.69
N HIS A 390 1.39 35.71 -30.50
CA HIS A 390 0.76 36.49 -31.55
C HIS A 390 1.31 37.91 -31.52
#